data_AF-A0A7C3G0Q2-F1
#
_entry.id   AF-A0A7C3G0Q2-F1
#
_cell.length_a   1.000
_cell.length_b   1.000
_cell.length_c   1.000
_cell.angle_alpha   90.00
_cell.angle_beta   90.00
_cell.angle_gamma   90.00
#
_symmetry.space_group_name_H-M   'P 1'
#
loop_
_entity.id
_entity.type
_entity.pdbx_description
1 polymer ?
#
loop_
_entity_poly.entity_id
_entity_poly.type
_entity_poly.pdbx_seq_one_letter_code
_entity_poly.pdbx_strand_id
1 'polypeptide(L)'
;YFDTKINRSVNTRYPDLGCGWFGFYGKITDSNGYPVPGINVHLWAQEWHGITTTSSSSGEYELYLDDHPREETWFVQLFANGAPVSAGIPVDTQADCGSSQIELNWQRGY
;
A
#
# COMPACT_ATOMS: atom_id res chain seq x y z
N TYR A 1 4.01 15.15 -8.34
CA TYR A 1 3.32 14.69 -7.10
C TYR A 1 2.59 13.40 -7.45
N PHE A 2 2.43 12.42 -6.56
CA PHE A 2 1.68 11.19 -6.87
C PHE A 2 0.23 11.28 -6.42
N ASP A 3 -0.68 10.91 -7.33
CA ASP A 3 -2.10 10.72 -7.06
C ASP A 3 -2.40 9.24 -6.83
N THR A 4 -3.44 8.96 -6.03
CA THR A 4 -3.81 7.60 -5.65
C THR A 4 -5.05 7.10 -6.35
N LYS A 5 -5.02 5.83 -6.74
CA LYS A 5 -6.20 5.05 -7.04
C LYS A 5 -6.24 3.88 -6.06
N ILE A 6 -7.10 4.01 -5.05
CA ILE A 6 -7.35 2.93 -4.10
C ILE A 6 -8.30 1.94 -4.75
N ASN A 7 -7.81 0.77 -5.11
CA ASN A 7 -8.65 -0.34 -5.51
C ASN A 7 -8.81 -1.24 -4.30
N ARG A 8 -9.91 -1.10 -3.55
CA ARG A 8 -10.26 -2.07 -2.50
C ARG A 8 -10.76 -3.34 -3.16
N SER A 9 -9.86 -4.09 -3.80
CA SER A 9 -10.20 -5.34 -4.49
C SER A 9 -10.13 -6.49 -3.50
N VAL A 10 -11.12 -7.36 -3.57
CA VAL A 10 -11.33 -8.50 -2.66
C VAL A 10 -10.25 -9.55 -2.92
N ASN A 11 -9.34 -9.79 -1.95
CA ASN A 11 -8.43 -10.95 -1.86
C ASN A 11 -7.86 -11.50 -3.18
N THR A 12 -7.41 -10.63 -4.09
CA THR A 12 -6.99 -11.06 -5.43
C THR A 12 -5.55 -11.57 -5.49
N ARG A 13 -4.69 -11.21 -4.53
CA ARG A 13 -3.25 -11.53 -4.59
C ARG A 13 -2.91 -12.86 -3.92
N TYR A 14 -3.55 -13.17 -2.80
CA TYR A 14 -3.44 -14.45 -2.09
C TYR A 14 -4.84 -15.03 -1.84
N PRO A 15 -5.55 -15.48 -2.89
CA PRO A 15 -6.90 -16.01 -2.73
C PRO A 15 -6.95 -17.24 -1.81
N ASP A 16 -5.89 -18.06 -1.84
CA ASP A 16 -5.81 -19.30 -1.06
C ASP A 16 -5.50 -19.07 0.43
N LEU A 17 -4.97 -17.89 0.80
CA LEU A 17 -4.68 -17.57 2.19
C LEU A 17 -5.92 -17.03 2.93
N GLY A 18 -6.93 -16.52 2.21
CA GLY A 18 -8.13 -15.98 2.82
C GLY A 18 -7.80 -14.87 3.84
N CYS A 19 -8.10 -15.12 5.11
CA CYS A 19 -7.76 -14.24 6.22
C CYS A 19 -6.31 -14.38 6.72
N GLY A 20 -5.59 -15.44 6.33
CA GLY A 20 -4.23 -15.80 6.77
C GLY A 20 -3.12 -14.87 6.28
N TRP A 21 -3.49 -13.72 5.69
CA TRP A 21 -2.57 -12.70 5.22
C TRP A 21 -3.26 -11.34 5.33
N PHE A 22 -2.61 -10.41 6.04
CA PHE A 22 -3.03 -9.04 6.18
C PHE A 22 -1.93 -8.08 5.75
N GLY A 23 -2.25 -7.14 4.87
CA GLY A 23 -1.26 -6.17 4.40
C GLY A 23 -1.69 -5.31 3.23
N PHE A 24 -0.74 -4.50 2.78
CA PHE A 24 -0.90 -3.55 1.68
C PHE A 24 0.04 -3.92 0.54
N TYR A 25 -0.45 -3.83 -0.68
CA TYR A 25 0.37 -4.03 -1.88
C TYR A 25 -0.11 -3.13 -3.01
N GLY A 26 0.67 -3.05 -4.08
CA GLY A 26 0.25 -2.35 -5.28
C GLY A 26 1.40 -2.00 -6.19
N LYS A 27 1.13 -1.09 -7.11
CA LYS A 27 2.08 -0.64 -8.12
C LYS A 27 2.17 0.88 -8.17
N ILE A 28 3.38 1.37 -8.34
CA ILE A 28 3.70 2.77 -8.54
C ILE A 28 4.09 2.97 -10.00
N THR A 29 3.38 3.85 -10.68
CA THR A 29 3.55 4.12 -12.11
C THR A 29 3.69 5.62 -12.39
N ASP A 30 4.26 5.97 -13.53
CA ASP A 30 4.24 7.33 -14.05
C ASP A 30 2.94 7.64 -14.81
N SER A 31 2.82 8.86 -15.35
CA SER A 31 1.64 9.27 -16.11
C SER A 31 1.40 8.47 -17.39
N ASN A 32 2.43 7.79 -17.92
CA ASN A 32 2.34 6.92 -19.09
C ASN A 32 2.09 5.44 -18.70
N GLY A 33 2.01 5.14 -17.41
CA GLY A 33 1.83 3.77 -16.89
C GLY A 33 3.15 2.98 -16.79
N TYR A 34 4.30 3.61 -16.98
CA TYR A 34 5.59 2.94 -16.77
C TYR A 34 5.88 2.77 -15.28
N PRO A 35 6.47 1.64 -14.87
CA PRO A 35 6.77 1.41 -13.46
C PRO A 35 7.82 2.39 -12.94
N VAL A 36 7.63 2.85 -11.70
CA VAL A 36 8.57 3.74 -11.00
C VAL A 36 9.24 2.97 -9.86
N PRO A 37 10.50 2.52 -10.03
CA PRO A 37 11.23 1.81 -8.99
C PRO A 37 11.84 2.76 -7.96
N GLY A 38 12.24 2.21 -6.80
CA GLY A 38 13.02 2.94 -5.81
C GLY A 38 12.24 3.96 -4.98
N ILE A 39 10.91 3.92 -5.02
CA ILE A 39 10.05 4.77 -4.19
C ILE A 39 9.79 4.05 -2.87
N ASN A 40 10.04 4.73 -1.76
CA ASN A 40 9.74 4.21 -0.44
C ASN A 40 8.25 4.37 -0.14
N VAL A 41 7.62 3.27 0.27
CA VAL A 41 6.22 3.24 0.73
C VAL A 41 6.24 3.04 2.23
N HIS A 42 5.80 4.05 2.97
CA HIS A 42 5.70 4.02 4.42
C HIS A 42 4.25 3.82 4.83
N LEU A 43 4.02 2.91 5.76
CA LEU A 43 2.72 2.54 6.30
C LEU A 43 2.78 2.61 7.81
N TRP A 44 1.89 3.37 8.45
CA TRP A 44 1.85 3.54 9.90
C TRP A 44 0.40 3.61 10.41
N ALA A 45 0.23 3.57 11.73
CA ALA A 45 -1.04 3.80 12.42
C ALA A 45 -0.79 4.72 13.63
N GLN A 46 -1.86 5.15 14.32
CA GLN A 46 -1.75 6.16 15.38
C GLN A 46 -0.72 5.80 16.47
N GLU A 47 -0.71 4.56 16.94
CA GLU A 47 0.17 4.07 18.02
C GLU A 47 1.28 3.15 17.50
N TRP A 48 1.52 3.12 16.18
CA TRP A 48 2.51 2.26 15.56
C TRP A 48 3.35 3.02 14.55
N HIS A 49 4.67 3.11 14.81
CA HIS A 49 5.64 3.83 13.98
C HIS A 49 5.75 3.34 12.54
N GLY A 50 5.18 2.18 12.23
CA GLY A 50 5.05 1.73 10.86
C GLY A 50 6.21 0.90 10.35
N ILE A 51 6.07 0.54 9.09
CA ILE A 51 7.06 -0.17 8.28
C ILE A 51 7.24 0.56 6.96
N THR A 52 8.40 0.31 6.35
CA THR A 52 8.73 0.88 5.04
C THR A 52 9.21 -0.23 4.12
N THR A 53 8.73 -0.21 2.89
CA THR A 53 9.27 -1.01 1.79
C THR A 53 9.67 -0.10 0.65
N THR A 54 10.37 -0.63 -0.34
CA THR A 54 10.79 0.11 -1.53
C THR A 54 10.21 -0.58 -2.76
N SER A 55 9.67 0.20 -3.70
CA SER A 55 9.16 -0.36 -4.94
C SER A 55 10.26 -1.04 -5.76
N SER A 56 9.95 -2.24 -6.25
CA SER A 56 10.83 -3.07 -7.08
C SER A 56 11.12 -2.44 -8.45
N SER A 57 11.95 -3.10 -9.26
CA SER A 57 12.17 -2.72 -10.67
C SER A 57 10.88 -2.73 -11.52
N SER A 58 9.88 -3.55 -11.15
CA SER A 58 8.55 -3.58 -11.76
C SER A 58 7.61 -2.50 -11.17
N GLY A 59 8.08 -1.66 -10.25
CA GLY A 59 7.28 -0.64 -9.58
C GLY A 59 6.32 -1.21 -8.54
N GLU A 60 6.44 -2.50 -8.21
CA GLU A 60 5.56 -3.20 -7.27
C GLU A 60 6.08 -3.04 -5.84
N TYR A 61 5.17 -3.04 -4.89
CA TYR A 61 5.50 -3.04 -3.47
C TYR A 61 4.54 -3.92 -2.68
N GLU A 62 5.00 -4.37 -1.53
CA GLU A 62 4.23 -5.21 -0.61
C GLU A 62 4.68 -4.97 0.83
N LEU A 63 3.70 -4.91 1.72
CA LEU A 63 3.82 -4.61 3.13
C LEU A 63 2.95 -5.60 3.89
N TYR A 64 3.56 -6.71 4.32
CA TYR A 64 2.92 -7.67 5.20
C TYR A 64 2.83 -7.12 6.62
N LEU A 65 1.65 -7.21 7.22
CA LEU A 65 1.37 -6.74 8.57
C LEU A 65 1.22 -7.90 9.55
N ASP A 66 0.37 -8.87 9.23
CA ASP A 66 0.03 -9.98 10.14
C ASP A 66 -0.66 -11.14 9.41
N ASP A 67 -0.93 -12.23 10.12
CA ASP A 67 -1.67 -13.40 9.62
C ASP A 67 -3.19 -13.31 9.82
N HIS A 68 -3.70 -12.15 10.27
CA HIS A 68 -5.11 -11.88 10.44
C HIS A 68 -5.44 -10.37 10.29
N PRO A 69 -6.62 -10.02 9.77
CA PRO A 69 -7.02 -8.63 9.59
C PRO A 69 -7.29 -7.93 10.92
N ARG A 70 -7.03 -6.62 10.96
CA ARG A 70 -7.24 -5.77 12.14
C ARG A 70 -8.16 -4.62 11.80
N GLU A 71 -9.02 -4.24 12.74
CA GLU A 71 -9.74 -2.98 12.66
C GLU A 71 -8.81 -1.85 13.10
N GLU A 72 -8.47 -0.95 12.17
CA GLU A 72 -7.51 0.13 12.39
C GLU A 72 -7.60 1.15 11.24
N THR A 73 -7.18 2.39 11.51
CA THR A 73 -6.93 3.40 10.47
C THR A 73 -5.43 3.43 10.16
N TRP A 74 -5.08 2.96 8.97
CA TRP A 74 -3.71 2.99 8.46
C TRP A 74 -3.47 4.24 7.64
N PHE A 75 -2.25 4.73 7.64
CA PHE A 75 -1.80 5.81 6.78
C PHE A 75 -0.70 5.32 5.86
N VAL A 76 -0.86 5.55 4.56
CA VAL A 76 0.14 5.18 3.55
C VAL A 76 0.68 6.42 2.85
N GLN A 77 2.00 6.55 2.73
CA GLN A 77 2.63 7.68 2.05
C GLN A 77 3.87 7.25 1.26
N LEU A 78 4.08 7.90 0.13
CA LEU A 78 5.26 7.72 -0.71
C LEU A 78 6.36 8.73 -0.36
N PHE A 79 7.60 8.24 -0.35
CA PHE A 79 8.80 9.04 -0.18
C PHE A 79 9.81 8.75 -1.30
N ALA A 80 10.46 9.80 -1.81
CA ALA A 80 11.58 9.70 -2.73
C ALA A 80 12.76 10.49 -2.17
N ASN A 81 13.94 9.86 -2.06
CA ASN A 81 15.14 10.47 -1.48
C ASN A 81 14.89 11.10 -0.09
N GLY A 82 14.05 10.46 0.74
CA GLY A 82 13.70 10.93 2.07
C GLY A 82 12.65 12.06 2.13
N ALA A 83 12.21 12.58 0.99
CA ALA A 83 11.16 13.61 0.94
C ALA A 83 9.80 13.00 0.58
N PRO A 84 8.69 13.44 1.20
CA PRO A 84 7.36 12.97 0.85
C PRO A 84 6.98 13.42 -0.57
N VAL A 85 6.48 12.48 -1.38
CA VAL A 85 6.04 12.71 -2.77
C VAL A 85 4.55 12.49 -2.99
N SER A 86 3.82 12.19 -1.92
CA SER A 86 2.36 12.13 -1.86
C SER A 86 1.84 12.68 -0.53
N ALA A 87 0.53 12.89 -0.44
CA ALA A 87 -0.16 12.97 0.85
C ALA A 87 -0.13 11.61 1.57
N GLY A 88 -0.31 11.63 2.88
CA GLY A 88 -0.65 10.45 3.65
C GLY A 88 -2.12 10.09 3.40
N ILE A 89 -2.36 8.87 2.96
CA ILE A 89 -3.69 8.37 2.59
C ILE A 89 -4.23 7.53 3.74
N PRO A 90 -5.34 7.94 4.38
CA PRO A 90 -5.99 7.12 5.39
C PRO A 90 -6.72 5.95 4.73
N VAL A 91 -6.55 4.75 5.29
CA VAL A 91 -7.21 3.52 4.87
C VAL A 91 -7.72 2.81 6.11
N ASP A 92 -9.04 2.78 6.25
CA ASP A 92 -9.70 2.01 7.30
C ASP A 92 -9.83 0.54 6.88
N THR A 93 -9.42 -0.35 7.77
CA THR A 93 -9.62 -1.80 7.66
C THR A 93 -10.59 -2.29 8.72
N GLN A 94 -11.24 -3.42 8.47
CA GLN A 94 -12.06 -4.13 9.45
C GLN A 94 -11.39 -5.44 9.83
N ALA A 95 -11.73 -6.01 10.99
CA ALA A 95 -11.29 -7.34 11.41
C ALA A 95 -12.03 -8.46 10.65
N ASP A 96 -12.09 -8.36 9.31
CA ASP A 96 -12.72 -9.33 8.41
C ASP A 96 -11.84 -9.66 7.20
N CYS A 97 -12.11 -10.78 6.54
CA CYS A 97 -11.33 -11.20 5.37
C CYS A 97 -11.59 -10.35 4.12
N GLY A 98 -12.61 -9.48 4.13
CA GLY A 98 -12.89 -8.56 3.03
C GLY A 98 -11.87 -7.42 2.96
N SER A 99 -11.23 -7.13 4.10
CA SER A 99 -10.29 -6.03 4.29
C SER A 99 -8.86 -6.51 4.55
N SER A 100 -8.55 -7.79 4.31
CA SER A 100 -7.24 -8.35 4.64
C SER A 100 -6.17 -8.06 3.56
N GLN A 101 -6.58 -7.90 2.30
CA GLN A 101 -5.68 -7.62 1.18
C GLN A 101 -5.99 -6.27 0.54
N ILE A 102 -5.21 -5.24 0.89
CA ILE A 102 -5.44 -3.88 0.40
C ILE A 102 -4.54 -3.59 -0.81
N GLU A 103 -5.15 -3.46 -1.99
CA GLU A 103 -4.46 -2.97 -3.18
C GLU A 103 -4.52 -1.43 -3.26
N LEU A 104 -3.35 -0.80 -3.30
CA LEU A 104 -3.22 0.64 -3.40
C LEU A 104 -2.25 0.98 -4.54
N ASN A 105 -2.80 1.51 -5.63
CA ASN A 105 -2.01 1.88 -6.79
C ASN A 105 -1.75 3.38 -6.81
N TRP A 106 -0.55 3.75 -7.23
CA TRP A 106 -0.10 5.14 -7.29
C TRP A 106 0.26 5.48 -8.73
N GLN A 107 -0.13 6.68 -9.14
CA GLN A 107 0.25 7.22 -10.44
C GLN A 107 0.85 8.60 -10.26
N ARG A 108 2.00 8.84 -10.86
CA ARG A 108 2.62 10.17 -10.85
C ARG A 108 1.74 11.11 -11.66
N GLY A 109 1.13 12.09 -10.99
CA GLY A 109 0.50 13.23 -11.63
C GLY A 109 1.55 14.13 -12.29
N TYR A 110 1.10 14.91 -13.28
CA TYR A 110 1.91 15.92 -13.98
C TYR A 110 2.40 17.01 -13.03
#